data_AF-A0A957ZXP2-F1
#
_entry.id   AF-A0A957ZXP2-F1
#
_cell.length_a   1.000
_cell.length_b   1.000
_cell.length_c   1.000
_cell.angle_alpha   90.00
_cell.angle_beta   90.00
_cell.angle_gamma   90.00
#
_symmetry.space_group_name_H-M   'P 1'
#
loop_
_entity.id
_entity.type
_entity.pdbx_description
1 polymer ?
#
loop_
_entity_poly.entity_id
_entity_poly.type
_entity_poly.pdbx_seq_one_letter_code
_entity_poly.pdbx_strand_id
1 'polypeptide(L)' 'GTSIADAVYHAGYADQPHLTRSLKRFVGQTPAQILRPDGAK' A
#
# COMPACT_ATOMS: atom_id res chain seq x y z
N GLY A 1 10.52 -7.51 0.39
CA GLY A 1 9.47 -6.51 0.11
C GLY A 1 10.14 -5.16 -0.12
N THR A 2 9.59 -4.34 -1.02
CA THR A 2 10.06 -2.96 -1.21
C THR A 2 9.56 -2.05 -0.09
N SER A 3 10.23 -0.92 0.18
CA SER A 3 9.75 0.03 1.17
C SER A 3 8.44 0.68 0.68
N ILE A 4 7.63 1.20 1.60
CA ILE A 4 6.40 1.89 1.19
C ILE A 4 6.69 3.16 0.39
N ALA A 5 7.82 3.82 0.63
CA ALA A 5 8.26 4.99 -0.14
C ALA A 5 8.63 4.61 -1.58
N ASP A 6 9.37 3.53 -1.76
CA ASP A 6 9.71 3.00 -3.08
C ASP A 6 8.45 2.56 -3.84
N ALA A 7 7.51 1.89 -3.16
CA ALA A 7 6.22 1.52 -3.75
C ALA A 7 5.43 2.75 -4.22
N VAL A 8 5.41 3.83 -3.44
CA VAL A 8 4.77 5.10 -3.81
C VAL A 8 5.41 5.69 -5.06
N TYR A 9 6.74 5.79 -5.07
CA TYR A 9 7.50 6.33 -6.20
C TYR A 9 7.31 5.51 -7.48
N HIS A 10 7.49 4.19 -7.40
CA HIS A 10 7.38 3.29 -8.56
C HIS A 10 5.96 3.19 -9.10
N ALA A 11 4.94 3.29 -8.25
CA ALA A 11 3.54 3.30 -8.67
C ALA A 11 3.07 4.68 -9.17
N GLY A 12 3.93 5.71 -9.15
CA GLY A 12 3.63 7.04 -9.66
C GLY A 12 2.71 7.87 -8.77
N TYR A 13 2.64 7.56 -7.47
CA TYR A 13 1.87 8.37 -6.51
C TYR A 13 2.72 9.50 -5.94
N ALA A 14 2.07 10.64 -5.70
CA ALA A 14 2.73 11.81 -5.10
C ALA A 14 3.20 11.56 -3.67
N ASP A 15 2.45 10.76 -2.91
CA ASP A 15 2.77 10.40 -1.53
C ASP A 15 2.07 9.09 -1.10
N GLN A 16 2.43 8.62 0.09
CA GLN A 16 1.85 7.42 0.69
C GLN A 16 0.34 7.53 0.98
N PRO A 17 -0.21 8.65 1.48
CA PRO A 17 -1.66 8.83 1.59
C PRO A 17 -2.44 8.59 0.30
N HIS A 18 -1.95 9.06 -0.84
CA HIS A 18 -2.62 8.88 -2.14
C HIS A 18 -2.65 7.40 -2.56
N LEU A 19 -1.53 6.69 -2.44
CA LEU A 19 -1.46 5.25 -2.68
C LEU A 19 -2.43 4.50 -1.76
N THR A 20 -2.44 4.84 -0.47
CA THR A 20 -3.25 4.15 0.55
C THR A 20 -4.75 4.32 0.31
N ARG A 21 -5.21 5.54 0.00
CA ARG A 21 -6.61 5.82 -0.35
C ARG A 21 -7.03 5.08 -1.62
N SER A 22 -6.17 5.04 -2.62
CA SER A 22 -6.45 4.36 -3.89
C SER A 22 -6.56 2.85 -3.70
N LEU A 23 -5.62 2.22 -2.99
CA LEU A 23 -5.69 0.79 -2.65
C LEU A 23 -6.92 0.47 -1.81
N LYS A 24 -7.24 1.28 -0.79
CA LYS A 24 -8.44 1.04 0.02
C LYS A 24 -9.72 1.17 -0.80
N ARG A 25 -9.78 2.11 -1.75
CA ARG A 25 -10.94 2.35 -2.62
C ARG A 25 -11.14 1.24 -3.67
N PHE A 26 -10.06 0.78 -4.30
CA PHE A 26 -10.15 -0.13 -5.46
C PHE A 26 -9.87 -1.60 -5.12
N VAL A 27 -9.05 -1.87 -4.09
CA VAL A 27 -8.64 -3.23 -3.66
C VAL A 27 -9.28 -3.59 -2.31
N GLY A 28 -9.74 -2.62 -1.53
CA GLY A 28 -10.37 -2.86 -0.22
C GLY A 28 -9.39 -3.04 0.93
N GLN A 29 -8.07 -3.01 0.66
CA GLN A 29 -7.01 -3.24 1.63
C GLN A 29 -6.01 -2.08 1.65
N THR A 30 -5.36 -1.86 2.80
CA THR A 30 -4.22 -0.95 2.91
C THR A 30 -2.90 -1.67 2.56
N PRO A 31 -1.83 -0.95 2.22
CA PRO A 31 -0.50 -1.56 2.01
C PRO A 31 -0.08 -2.47 3.17
N ALA A 32 -0.35 -2.07 4.42
CA ALA A 32 -0.02 -2.88 5.59
C ALA A 32 -0.80 -4.20 5.65
N GLN A 33 -2.07 -4.20 5.24
CA GLN A 33 -2.89 -5.41 5.16
C GLN A 33 -2.44 -6.33 4.02
N ILE A 34 -1.96 -5.78 2.91
CA ILE A 34 -1.41 -6.56 1.79
C ILE A 34 -0.07 -7.21 2.19
N LEU A 35 0.76 -6.51 2.96
CA LEU A 35 2.05 -7.02 3.45
C LEU A 35 1.90 -8.05 4.59
N ARG A 36 0.79 -7.98 5.33
CA ARG A 36 0.40 -8.96 6.34
C ARG A 36 -0.94 -9.60 5.93
N PRO A 37 -0.96 -10.45 4.89
CA PRO A 37 -2.15 -11.23 4.61
C PRO A 37 -2.44 -12.09 5.85
N ASP A 38 -3.68 -12.02 6.34
CA ASP A 38 -4.17 -12.60 7.60
C ASP A 38 -3.39 -13.84 8.09
N GLY A 39 -2.60 -13.68 9.17
CA GLY A 39 -1.92 -14.81 9.83
C GLY A 39 -0.62 -14.49 10.59
N ALA A 40 0.08 -13.41 10.28
CA ALA A 40 1.31 -13.06 11.01
C ALA A 40 1.00 -12.12 12.18
N LYS A 41 0.82 -12.71 13.37
CA LYS A 41 0.91 -12.01 14.65
C LYS A 41 2.31 -11.39 14.78
#